data_AF-A0A1U7NND8-F1
#
_entry.id   AF-A0A1U7NND8-F1
#
_cell.length_a   1.000
_cell.length_b   1.000
_cell.length_c   1.000
_cell.angle_alpha   90.00
_cell.angle_beta   90.00
_cell.angle_gamma   90.00
#
_symmetry.space_group_name_H-M   'P 1'
#
loop_
_entity.id
_entity.type
_entity.pdbx_description
1 polymer ?
#
loop_
_entity_poly.entity_id
_entity_poly.type
_entity_poly.pdbx_seq_one_letter_code
_entity_poly.pdbx_strand_id
1 'polypeptide(L)'
;MKNISKVGLATALLMSLQLFTPVMAAEKQDGLGIGKAMEYYKVELNNENSLHAVVSEAFNKDIEQFEKKETEKGIQFVSDSIIIDVNGVDLEQEGFQMVKMAMTTKKKELSPLLPASAKPLAQNEDIVNIKKALIEIKDEQTPELTVPETLKTQENQEINIDSLIEATDNSGDVDVQIDGEVNYAIPGIYTLNVQAKDASGNITQKTIQVDVEKDDFYDRIAQAAKAQLGVYQDCTMLVTNALKAVGINFHGWPEEYLSLGDLTNDPVPGDIVVYSGHVGLYIGDGQVVHGGWNGNQTVIASVECDKPLIGFVHVRKP
;
A
#
# COMPACT_ATOMS: atom_id res chain seq x y z
N MET A 1 7.45 -4.22 11.82
CA MET A 1 6.02 -4.00 12.18
C MET A 1 5.60 -2.66 11.59
N LYS A 2 4.40 -2.57 11.03
CA LYS A 2 3.90 -1.36 10.39
C LYS A 2 2.92 -0.64 11.31
N ASN A 3 3.13 0.65 11.53
CA ASN A 3 2.19 1.51 12.25
C ASN A 3 1.46 2.41 11.25
N ILE A 4 0.13 2.50 11.35
CA ILE A 4 -0.69 3.34 10.47
C ILE A 4 -1.30 4.46 11.30
N SER A 5 -1.16 5.71 10.84
CA SER A 5 -1.83 6.87 11.42
C SER A 5 -2.57 7.68 10.35
N LYS A 6 -3.73 8.24 10.73
CA LYS A 6 -4.54 9.12 9.86
C LYS A 6 -4.31 10.56 10.26
N VAL A 7 -4.07 11.43 9.28
CA VAL A 7 -3.89 12.86 9.50
C VAL A 7 -5.05 13.59 8.84
N GLY A 8 -5.91 14.22 9.66
CA GLY A 8 -7.02 15.04 9.19
C GLY A 8 -6.55 16.40 8.65
N LEU A 9 -7.36 17.00 7.77
CA LEU A 9 -7.14 18.23 7.00
C LEU A 9 -6.49 19.38 7.81
N ALA A 10 -5.16 19.36 7.91
CA ALA A 10 -4.29 20.50 8.14
C ALA A 10 -2.88 19.94 8.33
N THR A 11 -2.05 19.99 7.29
CA THR A 11 -0.77 20.72 7.28
C THR A 11 -0.05 20.31 6.00
N ALA A 12 -0.27 21.06 4.92
CA ALA A 12 0.68 21.08 3.82
C ALA A 12 1.97 21.74 4.34
N LEU A 13 2.82 20.94 5.00
CA LEU A 13 4.11 21.41 5.46
C LEU A 13 5.06 21.40 4.26
N LEU A 14 5.11 22.52 3.53
CA LEU A 14 6.25 22.82 2.68
C LEU A 14 7.50 22.91 3.59
N MET A 15 8.22 21.80 3.76
CA MET A 15 9.55 21.84 4.34
C MET A 15 10.53 22.31 3.28
N SER A 16 10.96 23.57 3.43
CA SER A 16 12.10 24.14 2.72
C SER A 16 13.35 23.28 2.97
N LEU A 17 13.98 22.82 1.88
CA LEU A 17 15.30 22.20 1.88
C LEU A 17 16.33 23.19 2.47
N GLN A 18 16.65 23.08 3.76
CA GLN A 18 17.83 23.73 4.31
C GLN A 18 19.03 22.83 3.98
N LEU A 19 19.82 23.26 3.00
CA LEU A 19 21.12 22.67 2.72
C LEU A 19 22.00 22.79 3.96
N PHE A 20 22.16 21.69 4.70
CA PHE A 20 23.19 21.56 5.71
C PHE A 20 24.54 21.49 4.98
N THR A 21 25.28 22.60 4.97
CA THR A 21 26.71 22.54 4.64
C THR A 21 27.43 22.00 5.87
N PRO A 22 28.04 20.80 5.83
CA PRO A 22 28.87 20.35 6.94
C PRO A 22 30.06 21.30 7.07
N VAL A 23 30.13 22.02 8.19
CA VAL A 23 31.36 22.70 8.62
C VAL A 23 32.34 21.59 9.00
N MET A 24 33.22 21.24 8.06
CA MET A 24 34.43 20.49 8.36
C MET A 24 35.29 21.38 9.27
N ALA A 25 35.29 21.08 10.57
CA ALA A 25 36.25 21.64 11.51
C ALA A 25 37.65 21.13 11.11
N ALA A 26 38.38 21.95 10.36
CA ALA A 26 39.81 21.77 10.18
C ALA A 26 40.50 22.17 11.49
N GLU A 27 40.76 21.20 12.35
CA GLU A 27 41.59 21.42 13.54
C GLU A 27 43.04 21.02 13.28
N LYS A 28 43.93 21.93 13.67
CA LYS A 28 45.34 22.04 13.32
C LYS A 28 46.16 20.79 13.63
N GLN A 29 47.10 20.51 12.74
CA GLN A 29 48.29 19.72 13.04
C GLN A 29 49.09 20.35 14.19
N ASP A 30 49.44 19.52 15.18
CA ASP A 30 50.71 19.65 15.89
C ASP A 30 51.21 18.26 16.31
N GLY A 31 52.40 17.91 15.77
CA GLY A 31 53.45 17.17 16.47
C GLY A 31 53.27 15.71 16.89
N LEU A 32 54.00 14.83 16.20
CA LEU A 32 54.59 13.55 16.64
C LEU A 32 53.76 12.25 16.49
N GLY A 33 54.12 11.47 15.47
CA GLY A 33 53.78 10.04 15.32
C GLY A 33 52.97 9.78 14.06
N ILE A 34 53.61 9.24 13.03
CA ILE A 34 53.03 9.01 11.70
C ILE A 34 51.98 7.89 11.78
N GLY A 35 50.74 8.24 12.12
CA GLY A 35 49.57 7.38 11.98
C GLY A 35 49.04 7.51 10.56
N LYS A 36 49.06 6.41 9.79
CA LYS A 36 48.44 6.33 8.46
C LYS A 36 46.98 6.82 8.57
N ALA A 37 46.54 7.70 7.68
CA ALA A 37 45.15 8.17 7.65
C ALA A 37 44.20 6.96 7.61
N MET A 38 43.23 6.93 8.52
CA MET A 38 42.22 5.87 8.57
C MET A 38 41.37 5.94 7.31
N GLU A 39 41.22 4.81 6.62
CA GLU A 39 40.36 4.74 5.42
C GLU A 39 38.89 4.82 5.85
N TYR A 40 38.06 5.51 5.07
CA TYR A 40 36.64 5.69 5.34
C TYR A 40 35.83 5.09 4.19
N TYR A 41 34.80 4.31 4.53
CA TYR A 41 33.92 3.66 3.58
C TYR A 41 32.46 3.79 4.01
N LYS A 42 31.56 3.70 3.03
CA LYS A 42 30.11 3.61 3.25
C LYS A 42 29.63 2.23 2.88
N VAL A 43 28.71 1.70 3.68
CA VAL A 43 28.08 0.39 3.51
C VAL A 43 26.59 0.57 3.71
N GLU A 44 25.80 -0.07 2.84
CA GLU A 44 24.34 -0.04 2.94
C GLU A 44 23.87 -0.99 4.04
N LEU A 45 22.90 -0.54 4.84
CA LEU A 45 22.29 -1.35 5.90
C LEU A 45 21.71 -2.65 5.33
N ASN A 46 21.99 -3.78 6.00
CA ASN A 46 21.55 -5.12 5.61
C ASN A 46 21.96 -5.54 4.18
N ASN A 47 22.99 -4.93 3.60
CA ASN A 47 23.45 -5.21 2.24
C ASN A 47 24.91 -5.72 2.20
N GLU A 48 25.06 -7.02 2.04
CA GLU A 48 26.36 -7.69 2.00
C GLU A 48 27.19 -7.33 0.76
N ASN A 49 26.54 -7.03 -0.37
CA ASN A 49 27.24 -6.68 -1.60
C ASN A 49 27.96 -5.34 -1.46
N SER A 50 27.39 -4.41 -0.68
CA SER A 50 28.04 -3.14 -0.39
C SER A 50 29.32 -3.32 0.44
N LEU A 51 29.31 -4.24 1.42
CA LEU A 51 30.53 -4.62 2.16
C LEU A 51 31.56 -5.31 1.27
N HIS A 52 31.12 -6.18 0.36
CA HIS A 52 31.98 -6.86 -0.61
C HIS A 52 32.75 -5.88 -1.50
N ALA A 53 32.06 -4.82 -1.98
CA ALA A 53 32.69 -3.75 -2.75
C ALA A 53 33.77 -3.01 -1.93
N VAL A 54 33.48 -2.71 -0.65
CA VAL A 54 34.43 -2.07 0.27
C VAL A 54 35.67 -2.94 0.50
N VAL A 55 35.51 -4.25 0.72
CA VAL A 55 36.64 -5.16 0.91
C VAL A 55 37.46 -5.30 -0.37
N SER A 56 36.78 -5.37 -1.53
CA SER A 56 37.43 -5.41 -2.85
C SER A 56 38.29 -4.17 -3.09
N GLU A 57 37.74 -2.99 -2.80
CA GLU A 57 38.44 -1.71 -2.90
C GLU A 57 39.61 -1.61 -1.91
N ALA A 58 39.36 -1.96 -0.64
CA ALA A 58 40.36 -1.88 0.42
C ALA A 58 41.60 -2.69 0.09
N PHE A 59 41.47 -3.89 -0.47
CA PHE A 59 42.62 -4.72 -0.85
C PHE A 59 43.01 -4.62 -2.32
N ASN A 60 42.28 -3.84 -3.13
CA ASN A 60 42.40 -3.79 -4.59
C ASN A 60 42.41 -5.20 -5.20
N LYS A 61 41.41 -6.00 -4.83
CA LYS A 61 41.26 -7.41 -5.20
C LYS A 61 39.84 -7.67 -5.63
N ASP A 62 39.69 -8.39 -6.73
CA ASP A 62 38.42 -9.01 -7.07
C ASP A 62 38.22 -10.20 -6.13
N ILE A 63 37.19 -10.09 -5.27
CA ILE A 63 36.82 -11.12 -4.31
C ILE A 63 35.48 -11.77 -4.65
N GLU A 64 34.90 -11.54 -5.85
CA GLU A 64 33.59 -12.13 -6.25
C GLU A 64 33.54 -13.66 -6.13
N GLN A 65 34.68 -14.34 -6.29
CA GLN A 65 34.77 -15.81 -6.21
C GLN A 65 35.14 -16.35 -4.82
N PHE A 66 35.20 -15.50 -3.80
CA PHE A 66 35.54 -15.92 -2.44
C PHE A 66 34.29 -16.48 -1.74
N GLU A 67 34.46 -17.60 -1.05
CA GLU A 67 33.44 -18.19 -0.17
C GLU A 67 33.31 -17.34 1.10
N LYS A 68 32.11 -16.83 1.38
CA LYS A 68 31.81 -16.09 2.62
C LYS A 68 31.55 -17.06 3.77
N LYS A 69 32.09 -16.75 4.97
CA LYS A 69 31.82 -17.45 6.24
C LYS A 69 31.56 -16.44 7.36
N GLU A 70 30.48 -16.63 8.10
CA GLU A 70 30.23 -15.87 9.33
C GLU A 70 31.05 -16.44 10.48
N THR A 71 31.61 -15.55 11.28
CA THR A 71 32.43 -15.88 12.45
C THR A 71 31.91 -15.13 13.66
N GLU A 72 32.24 -15.57 14.88
CA GLU A 72 31.84 -14.88 16.12
C GLU A 72 32.27 -13.40 16.21
N LYS A 73 33.20 -12.95 15.36
CA LYS A 73 33.80 -11.61 15.41
C LYS A 73 33.54 -10.76 14.16
N GLY A 74 32.82 -11.30 13.18
CA GLY A 74 32.51 -10.63 11.91
C GLY A 74 32.47 -11.59 10.73
N ILE A 75 32.85 -11.12 9.55
CA ILE A 75 32.69 -11.83 8.28
C ILE A 75 34.06 -12.23 7.72
N GLN A 76 34.18 -13.45 7.19
CA GLN A 76 35.39 -13.96 6.56
C GLN A 76 35.14 -14.25 5.07
N PHE A 77 36.04 -13.80 4.19
CA PHE A 77 36.04 -14.15 2.76
C PHE A 77 37.21 -15.11 2.47
N VAL A 78 36.92 -16.29 1.93
CA VAL A 78 37.89 -17.39 1.76
C VAL A 78 38.02 -17.81 0.31
N SER A 79 39.25 -17.93 -0.18
CA SER A 79 39.59 -18.58 -1.45
C SER A 79 40.69 -19.63 -1.22
N ASP A 80 41.08 -20.35 -2.28
CA ASP A 80 42.14 -21.37 -2.23
C ASP A 80 43.46 -20.89 -1.63
N SER A 81 43.78 -19.60 -1.77
CA SER A 81 45.07 -19.02 -1.37
C SER A 81 44.97 -17.78 -0.48
N ILE A 82 43.78 -17.21 -0.29
CA ILE A 82 43.60 -15.95 0.45
C ILE A 82 42.43 -16.09 1.42
N ILE A 83 42.63 -15.61 2.66
CA ILE A 83 41.58 -15.44 3.66
C ILE A 83 41.55 -13.97 4.04
N ILE A 84 40.37 -13.35 4.08
CA ILE A 84 40.17 -11.97 4.55
C ILE A 84 39.21 -11.99 5.73
N ASP A 85 39.69 -11.61 6.91
CA ASP A 85 38.88 -11.47 8.12
C ASP A 85 38.45 -10.00 8.29
N VAL A 86 37.15 -9.75 8.28
CA VAL A 86 36.53 -8.44 8.50
C VAL A 86 35.89 -8.46 9.89
N ASN A 87 36.60 -7.89 10.88
CA ASN A 87 36.16 -7.91 12.28
C ASN A 87 35.58 -6.57 12.71
N GLY A 88 34.53 -6.62 13.54
CA GLY A 88 33.88 -5.43 14.11
C GLY A 88 32.94 -4.71 13.15
N VAL A 89 32.40 -5.44 12.16
CA VAL A 89 31.32 -4.99 11.29
C VAL A 89 30.03 -5.71 11.67
N ASP A 90 28.96 -4.96 11.80
CA ASP A 90 27.59 -5.43 12.03
C ASP A 90 26.67 -4.74 11.02
N LEU A 91 26.30 -5.45 9.96
CA LEU A 91 25.49 -4.90 8.87
C LEU A 91 24.05 -4.58 9.27
N GLU A 92 23.61 -5.02 10.45
CA GLU A 92 22.26 -4.78 10.97
C GLU A 92 22.19 -3.53 11.86
N GLN A 93 23.35 -2.93 12.19
CA GLN A 93 23.44 -1.77 13.06
C GLN A 93 23.91 -0.51 12.30
N GLU A 94 23.03 0.49 12.18
CA GLU A 94 23.41 1.79 11.63
C GLU A 94 24.47 2.52 12.47
N GLY A 95 25.25 3.35 11.78
CA GLY A 95 26.20 4.27 12.37
C GLY A 95 27.65 3.95 12.03
N PHE A 96 28.56 4.61 12.75
CA PHE A 96 29.99 4.50 12.52
C PHE A 96 30.59 3.32 13.26
N GLN A 97 31.20 2.40 12.52
CA GLN A 97 31.83 1.21 13.04
C GLN A 97 33.32 1.17 12.71
N MET A 98 34.15 0.85 13.71
CA MET A 98 35.58 0.67 13.50
C MET A 98 35.86 -0.78 13.09
N VAL A 99 36.26 -0.95 11.83
CA VAL A 99 36.45 -2.27 11.23
C VAL A 99 37.93 -2.56 11.06
N LYS A 100 38.34 -3.77 11.45
CA LYS A 100 39.68 -4.30 11.21
C LYS A 100 39.60 -5.40 10.16
N MET A 101 40.17 -5.13 8.99
CA MET A 101 40.30 -6.08 7.89
C MET A 101 41.70 -6.68 7.87
N ALA A 102 41.83 -8.00 7.88
CA ALA A 102 43.12 -8.69 7.81
C ALA A 102 43.11 -9.70 6.65
N MET A 103 43.94 -9.46 5.64
CA MET A 103 44.15 -10.39 4.52
C MET A 103 45.38 -11.24 4.77
N THR A 104 45.20 -12.57 4.72
CA THR A 104 46.24 -13.57 4.90
C THR A 104 46.43 -14.35 3.59
N THR A 105 47.64 -14.35 3.03
CA THR A 105 47.96 -15.13 1.82
C THR A 105 48.69 -16.42 2.18
N LYS A 106 48.10 -17.58 1.88
CA LYS A 106 48.75 -18.88 2.00
C LYS A 106 49.71 -19.07 0.83
N LYS A 107 51.01 -19.27 1.10
CA LYS A 107 51.98 -19.56 0.03
C LYS A 107 51.76 -20.99 -0.47
N LYS A 108 51.55 -21.16 -1.78
CA LYS A 108 51.51 -22.47 -2.47
C LYS A 108 52.79 -23.24 -2.14
N GLU A 109 52.68 -24.44 -1.58
CA GLU A 109 53.84 -25.31 -1.39
C GLU A 109 54.51 -25.53 -2.76
N LEU A 110 55.75 -25.05 -2.90
CA LEU A 110 56.54 -25.30 -4.09
C LEU A 110 56.95 -26.78 -4.03
N SER A 111 56.42 -27.59 -4.94
CA SER A 111 56.72 -29.02 -5.05
C SER A 111 58.25 -29.27 -4.99
N PRO A 112 58.75 -30.18 -4.13
CA PRO A 112 60.18 -30.36 -3.97
C PRO A 112 60.74 -31.23 -5.11
N LEU A 113 61.34 -30.57 -6.10
CA LEU A 113 62.39 -31.20 -6.91
C LEU A 113 63.72 -30.57 -6.49
N LEU A 114 64.42 -31.20 -5.53
CA LEU A 114 65.89 -31.31 -5.42
C LEU A 114 66.31 -31.96 -4.07
N PRO A 115 67.45 -32.67 -4.03
CA PRO A 115 67.75 -33.71 -3.04
C PRO A 115 68.27 -33.21 -1.69
N ALA A 116 68.13 -34.09 -0.70
CA ALA A 116 68.48 -33.92 0.70
C ALA A 116 69.96 -33.54 0.92
N SER A 117 70.26 -32.26 1.12
CA SER A 117 71.45 -31.74 1.84
C SER A 117 71.39 -30.22 2.02
N ALA A 118 70.35 -29.70 2.69
CA ALA A 118 70.39 -28.39 3.31
C ALA A 118 69.35 -28.36 4.44
N LYS A 119 69.78 -28.02 5.67
CA LYS A 119 68.83 -27.67 6.74
C LYS A 119 68.11 -26.38 6.31
N PRO A 120 66.77 -26.33 6.21
CA PRO A 120 66.09 -25.05 6.11
C PRO A 120 65.80 -24.57 7.54
N LEU A 121 66.57 -23.59 8.01
CA LEU A 121 66.01 -22.56 8.90
C LEU A 121 65.42 -21.50 7.97
N ALA A 122 64.10 -21.33 7.95
CA ALA A 122 63.43 -20.06 7.69
C ALA A 122 61.90 -20.23 7.77
N GLN A 123 61.36 -19.67 8.85
CA GLN A 123 59.99 -19.20 9.10
C GLN A 123 59.04 -19.16 7.89
N ASN A 124 57.98 -19.99 7.91
CA ASN A 124 56.73 -19.74 7.19
C ASN A 124 55.99 -18.62 7.93
N GLU A 125 56.33 -17.37 7.65
CA GLU A 125 55.51 -16.24 8.10
C GLU A 125 54.45 -15.96 7.04
N ASP A 126 53.18 -16.21 7.39
CA ASP A 126 52.04 -15.79 6.60
C ASP A 126 52.12 -14.27 6.36
N ILE A 127 51.96 -13.82 5.11
CA ILE A 127 51.91 -12.38 4.82
C ILE A 127 50.52 -11.88 5.21
N VAL A 128 50.45 -11.20 6.36
CA VAL A 128 49.22 -10.58 6.87
C VAL A 128 49.23 -9.09 6.54
N ASN A 129 48.31 -8.67 5.66
CA ASN A 129 48.07 -7.25 5.39
C ASN A 129 46.86 -6.78 6.22
N ILE A 130 47.08 -5.86 7.15
CA ILE A 130 46.04 -5.35 8.04
C ILE A 130 45.66 -3.93 7.64
N LYS A 131 44.37 -3.72 7.42
CA LYS A 131 43.76 -2.42 7.23
C LYS A 131 42.79 -2.13 8.37
N LYS A 132 42.78 -0.88 8.81
CA LYS A 132 41.79 -0.36 9.74
C LYS A 132 41.01 0.72 9.00
N ALA A 133 39.70 0.63 9.08
CA ALA A 133 38.81 1.57 8.43
C ALA A 133 37.66 1.98 9.35
N LEU A 134 37.14 3.18 9.10
CA LEU A 134 35.87 3.64 9.65
C LEU A 134 34.80 3.35 8.60
N ILE A 135 33.83 2.50 8.91
CA ILE A 135 32.70 2.21 8.04
C ILE A 135 31.48 2.93 8.59
N GLU A 136 30.82 3.73 7.76
CA GLU A 136 29.48 4.26 8.04
C GLU A 136 28.45 3.31 7.43
N ILE A 137 27.63 2.71 8.28
CA ILE A 137 26.49 1.91 7.85
C ILE A 137 25.25 2.80 7.89
N LYS A 138 24.57 2.90 6.75
CA LYS A 138 23.40 3.75 6.60
C LYS A 138 22.40 3.11 5.64
N ASP A 139 21.12 3.25 5.95
CA ASP A 139 20.07 2.95 5.00
C ASP A 139 19.80 4.13 4.05
N GLU A 140 19.82 3.84 2.75
CA GLU A 140 19.48 4.77 1.67
C GLU A 140 18.34 4.23 0.78
N GLN A 141 17.80 3.06 1.11
CA GLN A 141 16.69 2.48 0.38
C GLN A 141 15.38 3.07 0.89
N THR A 142 14.44 3.30 -0.02
CA THR A 142 13.10 3.80 0.34
C THR A 142 12.15 2.65 0.62
N PRO A 143 11.16 2.81 1.51
CA PRO A 143 10.20 1.76 1.80
C PRO A 143 9.44 1.28 0.55
N GLU A 144 9.28 -0.03 0.41
CA GLU A 144 8.37 -0.61 -0.57
C GLU A 144 6.92 -0.43 -0.08
N LEU A 145 6.09 0.24 -0.89
CA LEU A 145 4.71 0.58 -0.56
C LEU A 145 3.74 -0.01 -1.60
N THR A 146 2.83 -0.86 -1.14
CA THR A 146 1.79 -1.50 -1.96
C THR A 146 0.42 -0.99 -1.52
N VAL A 147 -0.29 -0.37 -2.46
CA VAL A 147 -1.65 0.16 -2.28
C VAL A 147 -2.50 -0.08 -3.53
N PRO A 148 -3.83 -0.23 -3.39
CA PRO A 148 -4.73 -0.22 -4.53
C PRO A 148 -4.75 1.16 -5.20
N GLU A 149 -4.70 1.20 -6.52
CA GLU A 149 -4.81 2.47 -7.28
C GLU A 149 -6.23 3.05 -7.20
N THR A 150 -7.24 2.19 -7.29
CA THR A 150 -8.66 2.58 -7.28
C THR A 150 -9.48 1.63 -6.42
N LEU A 151 -10.35 2.21 -5.60
CA LEU A 151 -11.37 1.54 -4.81
C LEU A 151 -12.75 2.06 -5.21
N LYS A 152 -13.72 1.16 -5.35
CA LYS A 152 -15.11 1.51 -5.67
C LYS A 152 -16.01 1.13 -4.50
N THR A 153 -16.91 2.03 -4.14
CA THR A 153 -17.93 1.80 -3.12
C THR A 153 -19.22 2.54 -3.49
N GLN A 154 -20.30 2.27 -2.75
CA GLN A 154 -21.54 3.03 -2.88
C GLN A 154 -21.66 4.08 -1.78
N GLU A 155 -22.52 5.07 -2.01
CA GLU A 155 -22.92 6.07 -1.04
C GLU A 155 -23.30 5.40 0.30
N ASN A 156 -22.77 5.94 1.40
CA ASN A 156 -22.88 5.44 2.78
C ASN A 156 -22.27 4.05 3.05
N GLN A 157 -21.51 3.49 2.11
CA GLN A 157 -20.78 2.24 2.30
C GLN A 157 -19.29 2.51 2.52
N GLU A 158 -18.83 2.32 3.76
CA GLU A 158 -17.44 2.54 4.14
C GLU A 158 -16.50 1.39 3.70
N ILE A 159 -15.24 1.72 3.43
CA ILE A 159 -14.16 0.75 3.16
C ILE A 159 -13.07 0.89 4.23
N ASN A 160 -12.59 -0.23 4.77
CA ASN A 160 -11.42 -0.25 5.64
C ASN A 160 -10.12 -0.18 4.82
N ILE A 161 -9.71 1.03 4.46
CA ILE A 161 -8.54 1.30 3.62
C ILE A 161 -7.25 0.84 4.30
N ASP A 162 -7.17 0.93 5.62
CA ASP A 162 -5.97 0.61 6.41
C ASP A 162 -5.54 -0.86 6.20
N SER A 163 -6.52 -1.75 6.00
CA SER A 163 -6.30 -3.18 5.74
C SER A 163 -5.75 -3.50 4.35
N LEU A 164 -5.77 -2.53 3.42
CA LEU A 164 -5.39 -2.71 2.02
C LEU A 164 -4.01 -2.11 1.69
N ILE A 165 -3.32 -1.56 2.68
CA ILE A 165 -2.02 -0.93 2.51
C ILE A 165 -0.96 -1.84 3.12
N GLU A 166 0.07 -2.16 2.37
CA GLU A 166 1.24 -2.90 2.84
C GLU A 166 2.49 -2.03 2.66
N ALA A 167 3.38 -2.05 3.64
CA ALA A 167 4.65 -1.34 3.55
C ALA A 167 5.75 -2.13 4.27
N THR A 168 6.92 -2.24 3.63
CA THR A 168 8.08 -2.97 4.12
C THR A 168 9.35 -2.23 3.77
N ASP A 169 10.40 -2.43 4.56
CA ASP A 169 11.71 -1.81 4.35
C ASP A 169 12.83 -2.71 4.88
N ASN A 170 14.04 -2.57 4.35
CA ASN A 170 15.23 -3.30 4.82
C ASN A 170 15.70 -2.84 6.20
N SER A 171 15.39 -1.62 6.63
CA SER A 171 15.68 -1.13 7.98
C SER A 171 14.69 -1.62 9.04
N GLY A 172 13.56 -2.22 8.63
CA GLY A 172 12.60 -2.88 9.51
C GLY A 172 11.27 -2.15 9.64
N ASP A 173 11.07 -1.41 10.73
CA ASP A 173 9.79 -0.78 11.05
C ASP A 173 9.49 0.42 10.13
N VAL A 174 8.26 0.50 9.64
CA VAL A 174 7.80 1.55 8.72
C VAL A 174 6.59 2.27 9.32
N ASP A 175 6.66 3.61 9.38
CA ASP A 175 5.54 4.48 9.72
C ASP A 175 4.77 4.84 8.44
N VAL A 176 3.46 4.63 8.47
CA VAL A 176 2.58 4.91 7.34
C VAL A 176 1.54 5.95 7.72
N GLN A 177 1.46 7.00 6.91
CA GLN A 177 0.54 8.11 7.07
C GLN A 177 -0.39 8.20 5.89
N ILE A 178 -1.68 8.36 6.16
CA ILE A 178 -2.71 8.60 5.14
C ILE A 178 -3.21 10.03 5.33
N ASP A 179 -3.05 10.83 4.29
CA ASP A 179 -3.58 12.19 4.18
C ASP A 179 -4.79 12.20 3.25
N GLY A 180 -5.86 12.84 3.72
CA GLY A 180 -7.16 12.87 3.07
C GLY A 180 -8.24 12.11 3.84
N GLU A 181 -9.49 12.45 3.54
CA GLU A 181 -10.68 11.84 4.14
C GLU A 181 -11.70 11.58 3.05
N VAL A 182 -12.41 10.45 3.17
CA VAL A 182 -13.50 10.08 2.24
C VAL A 182 -14.82 10.38 2.92
N ASN A 183 -15.62 11.26 2.33
CA ASN A 183 -16.99 11.45 2.78
C ASN A 183 -17.91 10.49 2.01
N TYR A 184 -18.17 9.33 2.59
CA TYR A 184 -19.01 8.30 1.96
C TYR A 184 -20.46 8.73 1.74
N ALA A 185 -20.94 9.80 2.38
CA ALA A 185 -22.29 10.33 2.17
C ALA A 185 -22.41 11.24 0.94
N ILE A 186 -21.30 11.60 0.29
CA ILE A 186 -21.30 12.44 -0.90
C ILE A 186 -20.63 11.68 -2.03
N PRO A 187 -21.37 11.31 -3.09
CA PRO A 187 -20.80 10.66 -4.26
C PRO A 187 -19.72 11.51 -4.92
N GLY A 188 -18.64 10.87 -5.35
CA GLY A 188 -17.50 11.54 -5.95
C GLY A 188 -16.20 10.74 -5.84
N ILE A 189 -15.17 11.24 -6.49
CA ILE A 189 -13.83 10.65 -6.46
C ILE A 189 -13.00 11.39 -5.40
N TYR A 190 -12.59 10.66 -4.37
CA TYR A 190 -11.72 11.14 -3.31
C TYR A 190 -10.30 10.65 -3.58
N THR A 191 -9.31 11.52 -3.35
CA THR A 191 -7.90 11.16 -3.49
C THR A 191 -7.25 11.15 -2.13
N LEU A 192 -6.65 10.03 -1.77
CA LEU A 192 -5.87 9.87 -0.54
C LEU A 192 -4.39 9.75 -0.89
N ASN A 193 -3.54 10.45 -0.16
CA ASN A 193 -2.09 10.35 -0.28
C ASN A 193 -1.57 9.44 0.83
N VAL A 194 -0.92 8.35 0.47
CA VAL A 194 -0.29 7.41 1.40
C VAL A 194 1.21 7.64 1.37
N GLN A 195 1.79 7.93 2.51
CA GLN A 195 3.23 8.08 2.71
C GLN A 195 3.73 6.95 3.61
N ALA A 196 4.81 6.28 3.19
CA ALA A 196 5.57 5.37 4.02
C ALA A 196 6.95 5.98 4.31
N LYS A 197 7.37 5.94 5.58
CA LYS A 197 8.63 6.47 6.06
C LYS A 197 9.32 5.46 6.97
N ASP A 198 10.59 5.17 6.69
CA ASP A 198 11.43 4.34 7.56
C ASP A 198 12.06 5.14 8.73
N ALA A 199 12.85 4.45 9.56
CA ALA A 199 13.57 5.04 10.67
C ALA A 199 14.68 6.03 10.23
N SER A 200 15.29 5.77 9.07
CA SER A 200 16.41 6.54 8.50
C SER A 200 15.94 7.80 7.77
N GLY A 201 14.64 7.95 7.58
CA GLY A 201 13.96 9.09 7.02
C GLY A 201 13.71 9.02 5.51
N ASN A 202 13.93 7.87 4.87
CA ASN A 202 13.59 7.72 3.46
C ASN A 202 12.07 7.54 3.32
N ILE A 203 11.53 8.04 2.20
CA ILE A 203 10.08 8.22 2.03
C ILE A 203 9.63 7.71 0.67
N THR A 204 8.54 6.95 0.66
CA THR A 204 7.78 6.58 -0.55
C THR A 204 6.36 7.12 -0.45
N GLN A 205 5.81 7.60 -1.56
CA GLN A 205 4.42 8.10 -1.63
C GLN A 205 3.65 7.44 -2.77
N LYS A 206 2.37 7.12 -2.51
CA LYS A 206 1.40 6.66 -3.52
C LYS A 206 0.04 7.29 -3.26
N THR A 207 -0.83 7.24 -4.27
CA THR A 207 -2.19 7.76 -4.20
C THR A 207 -3.22 6.64 -4.32
N ILE A 208 -4.32 6.75 -3.58
CA ILE A 208 -5.50 5.90 -3.72
C ILE A 208 -6.66 6.78 -4.18
N GLN A 209 -7.35 6.36 -5.24
CA GLN A 209 -8.62 6.97 -5.66
C GLN A 209 -9.78 6.16 -5.11
N VAL A 210 -10.66 6.78 -4.32
CA VAL A 210 -11.89 6.17 -3.81
C VAL A 210 -13.07 6.77 -4.57
N ASP A 211 -13.66 5.97 -5.43
CA ASP A 211 -14.85 6.29 -6.23
C ASP A 211 -16.09 5.90 -5.42
N VAL A 212 -16.74 6.90 -4.81
CA VAL A 212 -18.01 6.75 -4.10
C VAL A 212 -19.12 6.97 -5.13
N GLU A 213 -19.74 5.89 -5.58
CA GLU A 213 -20.82 5.93 -6.56
C GLU A 213 -22.14 6.26 -5.85
N LYS A 214 -22.98 7.08 -6.51
CA LYS A 214 -24.31 7.42 -5.98
C LYS A 214 -25.16 6.16 -5.85
N ASP A 215 -25.84 6.00 -4.71
CA ASP A 215 -26.86 4.98 -4.58
C ASP A 215 -28.17 5.46 -5.22
N ASP A 216 -28.28 5.26 -6.53
CA ASP A 216 -29.42 5.72 -7.33
C ASP A 216 -30.50 4.64 -7.57
N PHE A 217 -30.46 3.55 -6.79
CA PHE A 217 -31.32 2.39 -6.99
C PHE A 217 -32.82 2.77 -7.05
N TYR A 218 -33.33 3.44 -6.02
CA TYR A 218 -34.74 3.83 -5.97
C TYR A 218 -35.06 4.98 -6.93
N ASP A 219 -34.13 5.92 -7.11
CA ASP A 219 -34.24 7.02 -8.07
C ASP A 219 -34.49 6.49 -9.49
N ARG A 220 -33.77 5.43 -9.91
CA ARG A 220 -33.93 4.80 -11.23
C ARG A 220 -35.29 4.16 -11.41
N ILE A 221 -35.83 3.51 -10.37
CA ILE A 221 -37.20 2.95 -10.41
C ILE A 221 -38.22 4.07 -10.59
N ALA A 222 -38.12 5.14 -9.77
CA ALA A 222 -39.03 6.27 -9.82
C ALA A 222 -38.98 7.00 -11.18
N GLN A 223 -37.78 7.22 -11.71
CA GLN A 223 -37.58 7.83 -13.03
C GLN A 223 -38.12 6.94 -14.16
N ALA A 224 -37.88 5.62 -14.09
CA ALA A 224 -38.40 4.69 -15.08
C ALA A 224 -39.94 4.61 -15.04
N ALA A 225 -40.57 4.79 -13.88
CA ALA A 225 -42.03 4.92 -13.77
C ALA A 225 -42.51 6.22 -14.44
N LYS A 226 -41.89 7.37 -14.11
CA LYS A 226 -42.23 8.67 -14.70
C LYS A 226 -42.03 8.70 -16.22
N ALA A 227 -41.04 8.00 -16.75
CA ALA A 227 -40.79 7.89 -18.19
C ALA A 227 -41.92 7.18 -18.96
N GLN A 228 -42.80 6.46 -18.26
CA GLN A 228 -43.92 5.74 -18.86
C GLN A 228 -45.24 6.54 -18.87
N LEU A 229 -45.24 7.80 -18.41
CA LEU A 229 -46.45 8.62 -18.39
C LEU A 229 -47.06 8.77 -19.79
N GLY A 230 -48.38 8.56 -19.88
CA GLY A 230 -49.13 8.55 -21.13
C GLY A 230 -49.11 7.24 -21.91
N VAL A 231 -48.29 6.25 -21.51
CA VAL A 231 -48.31 4.91 -22.11
C VAL A 231 -49.59 4.17 -21.70
N TYR A 232 -50.21 3.48 -22.66
CA TYR A 232 -51.36 2.61 -22.41
C TYR A 232 -50.90 1.20 -22.00
N GLN A 233 -51.06 0.84 -20.73
CA GLN A 233 -50.66 -0.45 -20.14
C GLN A 233 -51.40 -0.70 -18.83
N ASP A 234 -51.41 -1.93 -18.34
CA ASP A 234 -51.94 -2.25 -17.01
C ASP A 234 -50.97 -1.84 -15.87
N CYS A 235 -51.44 -1.97 -14.63
CA CYS A 235 -50.70 -1.56 -13.45
C CYS A 235 -49.47 -2.44 -13.17
N THR A 236 -49.54 -3.75 -13.41
CA THR A 236 -48.42 -4.66 -13.15
C THR A 236 -47.33 -4.49 -14.22
N MET A 237 -47.70 -4.24 -15.47
CA MET A 237 -46.79 -3.93 -16.57
C MET A 237 -45.98 -2.66 -16.33
N LEU A 238 -46.61 -1.59 -15.84
CA LEU A 238 -45.91 -0.36 -15.42
C LEU A 238 -44.80 -0.69 -14.41
N VAL A 239 -45.16 -1.38 -13.33
CA VAL A 239 -44.23 -1.68 -12.23
C VAL A 239 -43.14 -2.65 -12.69
N THR A 240 -43.50 -3.69 -13.46
CA THR A 240 -42.53 -4.60 -14.10
C THR A 240 -41.51 -3.84 -14.94
N ASN A 241 -41.95 -2.91 -15.79
CA ASN A 241 -41.05 -2.17 -16.67
C ASN A 241 -40.14 -1.19 -15.93
N ALA A 242 -40.64 -0.57 -14.86
CA ALA A 242 -39.83 0.30 -14.03
C ALA A 242 -38.78 -0.48 -13.22
N LEU A 243 -39.15 -1.64 -12.64
CA LEU A 243 -38.23 -2.50 -11.89
C LEU A 243 -37.12 -3.12 -12.76
N LYS A 244 -37.37 -3.32 -14.06
CA LYS A 244 -36.32 -3.72 -15.01
C LYS A 244 -35.19 -2.69 -15.08
N ALA A 245 -35.44 -1.43 -14.79
CA ALA A 245 -34.40 -0.40 -14.77
C ALA A 245 -33.33 -0.67 -13.72
N VAL A 246 -33.61 -1.48 -12.69
CA VAL A 246 -32.67 -1.92 -11.66
C VAL A 246 -32.39 -3.44 -11.71
N GLY A 247 -32.68 -4.08 -12.84
CA GLY A 247 -32.38 -5.50 -13.05
C GLY A 247 -33.40 -6.48 -12.46
N ILE A 248 -34.48 -6.00 -11.84
CA ILE A 248 -35.54 -6.87 -11.31
C ILE A 248 -36.54 -7.18 -12.43
N ASN A 249 -36.58 -8.44 -12.86
CA ASN A 249 -37.52 -8.92 -13.87
C ASN A 249 -38.63 -9.77 -13.22
N PHE A 250 -39.59 -9.08 -12.61
CA PHE A 250 -40.75 -9.69 -11.96
C PHE A 250 -42.05 -9.27 -12.67
N HIS A 251 -42.97 -10.21 -12.86
CA HIS A 251 -44.32 -9.96 -13.34
C HIS A 251 -45.28 -10.96 -12.72
N GLY A 252 -46.34 -10.46 -12.09
CA GLY A 252 -47.30 -11.26 -11.34
C GLY A 252 -48.56 -10.47 -11.03
N TRP A 253 -49.36 -10.98 -10.11
CA TRP A 253 -50.51 -10.28 -9.55
C TRP A 253 -50.08 -9.10 -8.66
N PRO A 254 -50.90 -8.04 -8.53
CA PRO A 254 -50.55 -6.85 -7.76
C PRO A 254 -50.02 -7.14 -6.35
N GLU A 255 -50.66 -8.05 -5.62
CA GLU A 255 -50.28 -8.43 -4.26
C GLU A 255 -48.98 -9.24 -4.20
N GLU A 256 -48.57 -9.90 -5.28
CA GLU A 256 -47.32 -10.67 -5.31
C GLU A 256 -46.08 -9.77 -5.28
N TYR A 257 -46.21 -8.49 -5.64
CA TYR A 257 -45.13 -7.50 -5.51
C TYR A 257 -44.73 -7.24 -4.05
N LEU A 258 -45.55 -7.64 -3.06
CA LEU A 258 -45.18 -7.63 -1.63
C LEU A 258 -43.96 -8.52 -1.34
N SER A 259 -43.68 -9.51 -2.18
CA SER A 259 -42.53 -10.43 -2.00
C SER A 259 -41.18 -9.81 -2.38
N LEU A 260 -41.18 -8.66 -3.08
CA LEU A 260 -39.97 -8.06 -3.63
C LEU A 260 -39.18 -7.23 -2.64
N GLY A 261 -39.65 -7.09 -1.40
CA GLY A 261 -39.02 -6.23 -0.42
C GLY A 261 -39.68 -6.31 0.94
N ASP A 262 -39.30 -5.39 1.80
CA ASP A 262 -39.83 -5.28 3.16
C ASP A 262 -40.91 -4.21 3.22
N LEU A 263 -41.97 -4.45 4.02
CA LEU A 263 -43.01 -3.44 4.21
C LEU A 263 -42.45 -2.23 4.95
N THR A 264 -42.77 -1.03 4.47
CA THR A 264 -42.33 0.24 5.09
C THR A 264 -43.50 1.17 5.38
N ASN A 265 -43.34 1.99 6.43
CA ASN A 265 -44.22 3.11 6.75
C ASN A 265 -43.61 4.48 6.38
N ASP A 266 -42.37 4.48 5.90
CA ASP A 266 -41.65 5.68 5.46
C ASP A 266 -41.19 5.47 4.01
N PRO A 267 -42.13 5.53 3.04
CA PRO A 267 -41.83 5.21 1.66
C PRO A 267 -40.98 6.31 1.02
N VAL A 268 -40.03 5.89 0.18
CA VAL A 268 -39.20 6.78 -0.65
C VAL A 268 -39.56 6.64 -2.13
N PRO A 269 -39.33 7.68 -2.96
CA PRO A 269 -39.56 7.57 -4.40
C PRO A 269 -38.87 6.34 -4.99
N GLY A 270 -39.62 5.46 -5.65
CA GLY A 270 -39.14 4.18 -6.17
C GLY A 270 -39.69 2.96 -5.44
N ASP A 271 -40.25 3.14 -4.24
CA ASP A 271 -40.96 2.08 -3.52
C ASP A 271 -42.25 1.69 -4.25
N ILE A 272 -42.63 0.42 -4.11
CA ILE A 272 -43.86 -0.12 -4.70
C ILE A 272 -45.01 0.17 -3.75
N VAL A 273 -46.13 0.65 -4.30
CA VAL A 273 -47.39 0.80 -3.55
C VAL A 273 -48.34 -0.30 -3.97
N VAL A 274 -48.76 -1.12 -3.01
CA VAL A 274 -49.66 -2.25 -3.25
C VAL A 274 -51.04 -1.94 -2.66
N TYR A 275 -52.07 -2.14 -3.48
CA TYR A 275 -53.48 -2.04 -3.11
C TYR A 275 -54.17 -3.37 -3.40
N SER A 276 -55.38 -3.56 -2.89
CA SER A 276 -56.19 -4.72 -3.26
C SER A 276 -56.56 -4.66 -4.76
N GLY A 277 -55.99 -5.58 -5.54
CA GLY A 277 -56.15 -5.70 -6.98
C GLY A 277 -55.47 -4.60 -7.80
N HIS A 278 -54.55 -3.81 -7.24
CA HIS A 278 -53.86 -2.73 -7.96
C HIS A 278 -52.45 -2.46 -7.41
N VAL A 279 -51.56 -1.94 -8.24
CA VAL A 279 -50.17 -1.64 -7.86
C VAL A 279 -49.67 -0.38 -8.57
N GLY A 280 -48.72 0.32 -7.98
CA GLY A 280 -48.08 1.50 -8.56
C GLY A 280 -46.70 1.76 -7.96
N LEU A 281 -46.07 2.85 -8.37
CA LEU A 281 -44.76 3.27 -7.87
C LEU A 281 -44.85 4.63 -7.22
N TYR A 282 -44.44 4.70 -5.94
CA TYR A 282 -44.40 5.94 -5.19
C TYR A 282 -43.32 6.85 -5.76
N ILE A 283 -43.62 8.15 -5.86
CA ILE A 283 -42.69 9.15 -6.41
C ILE A 283 -42.46 10.35 -5.50
N GLY A 284 -42.84 10.24 -4.23
CA GLY A 284 -42.76 11.31 -3.23
C GLY A 284 -44.06 12.08 -3.08
N ASP A 285 -44.14 12.91 -2.03
CA ASP A 285 -45.22 13.88 -1.79
C ASP A 285 -46.65 13.30 -1.84
N GLY A 286 -46.83 12.04 -1.43
CA GLY A 286 -48.13 11.36 -1.49
C GLY A 286 -48.59 11.03 -2.92
N GLN A 287 -47.69 11.02 -3.90
CA GLN A 287 -47.99 10.75 -5.30
C GLN A 287 -47.47 9.39 -5.77
N VAL A 288 -48.21 8.78 -6.70
CA VAL A 288 -47.92 7.47 -7.28
C VAL A 288 -48.09 7.53 -8.79
N VAL A 289 -47.21 6.86 -9.51
CA VAL A 289 -47.45 6.53 -10.92
C VAL A 289 -48.31 5.27 -10.98
N HIS A 290 -49.50 5.40 -11.54
CA HIS A 290 -50.44 4.30 -11.73
C HIS A 290 -50.53 3.93 -13.21
N GLY A 291 -50.55 2.62 -13.50
CA GLY A 291 -50.95 2.06 -14.80
C GLY A 291 -52.41 1.63 -14.75
N GLY A 292 -53.03 1.27 -15.87
CA GLY A 292 -54.42 0.81 -15.86
C GLY A 292 -55.46 1.92 -15.60
N TRP A 293 -55.05 3.18 -15.45
CA TRP A 293 -55.92 4.24 -14.95
C TRP A 293 -56.95 4.67 -16.02
N ASN A 294 -58.21 4.85 -15.62
CA ASN A 294 -59.31 5.29 -16.50
C ASN A 294 -59.37 4.59 -17.89
N GLY A 295 -59.11 3.28 -17.94
CA GLY A 295 -59.12 2.52 -19.20
C GLY A 295 -57.75 2.30 -19.85
N ASN A 296 -56.70 2.16 -19.03
CA ASN A 296 -55.32 1.76 -19.34
C ASN A 296 -54.25 2.86 -19.41
N GLN A 297 -54.53 4.11 -19.05
CA GLN A 297 -53.51 5.15 -19.10
C GLN A 297 -52.52 5.06 -17.92
N THR A 298 -51.25 5.38 -18.18
CA THR A 298 -50.24 5.63 -17.14
C THR A 298 -50.27 7.10 -16.71
N VAL A 299 -50.56 7.40 -15.44
CA VAL A 299 -50.72 8.76 -14.91
C VAL A 299 -50.09 8.94 -13.53
N ILE A 300 -49.88 10.18 -13.11
CA ILE A 300 -49.60 10.52 -11.71
C ILE A 300 -50.92 10.82 -11.02
N ALA A 301 -51.18 10.18 -9.89
CA ALA A 301 -52.29 10.50 -9.00
C ALA A 301 -51.86 10.37 -7.52
N SER A 302 -52.78 10.69 -6.60
CA SER A 302 -52.56 10.52 -5.16
C SER A 302 -52.43 9.02 -4.81
N VAL A 303 -51.65 8.72 -3.77
CA VAL A 303 -51.67 7.42 -3.07
C VAL A 303 -53.10 7.03 -2.69
N GLU A 304 -53.91 8.01 -2.28
CA GLU A 304 -55.31 7.78 -1.97
C GLU A 304 -56.13 7.63 -3.25
N CYS A 305 -56.45 6.37 -3.60
CA CYS A 305 -57.30 6.02 -4.75
C CYS A 305 -58.54 5.22 -4.32
N ASP A 306 -59.35 4.76 -5.29
CA ASP A 306 -60.57 3.98 -5.04
C ASP A 306 -60.29 2.53 -4.56
N LYS A 307 -59.02 2.13 -4.50
CA LYS A 307 -58.58 0.80 -4.05
C LYS A 307 -58.05 0.85 -2.61
N PRO A 308 -58.43 -0.12 -1.75
CA PRO A 308 -57.87 -0.23 -0.41
C PRO A 308 -56.34 -0.41 -0.43
N LEU A 309 -55.60 0.47 0.24
CA LEU A 309 -54.14 0.36 0.40
C LEU A 309 -53.81 -0.87 1.25
N ILE A 310 -52.86 -1.68 0.78
CA ILE A 310 -52.28 -2.81 1.53
C ILE A 310 -50.98 -2.38 2.20
N GLY A 311 -50.09 -1.68 1.47
CA GLY A 311 -48.86 -1.15 2.03
C GLY A 311 -47.85 -0.70 0.99
N PHE A 312 -46.71 -0.21 1.47
CA PHE A 312 -45.55 0.17 0.69
C PHE A 312 -44.45 -0.88 0.82
N VAL A 313 -43.76 -1.20 -0.26
CA VAL A 313 -42.68 -2.19 -0.31
C VAL A 313 -41.38 -1.47 -0.64
N HIS A 314 -40.43 -1.53 0.29
CA HIS A 314 -39.05 -1.11 0.09
C HIS A 314 -38.29 -2.22 -0.64
N VAL A 315 -38.06 -2.01 -1.94
CA VAL A 315 -37.58 -3.05 -2.87
C VAL A 315 -36.19 -3.53 -2.49
N ARG A 316 -36.02 -4.85 -2.31
CA ARG A 316 -34.71 -5.43 -2.00
C ARG A 316 -33.79 -5.36 -3.22
N LYS A 317 -32.60 -4.81 -3.02
CA LYS A 317 -31.55 -4.80 -4.05
C LYS A 317 -31.14 -6.25 -4.39
N PRO A 318 -30.99 -6.60 -5.69
CA PRO A 318 -30.60 -7.94 -6.12
C PRO A 318 -29.15 -8.30 -5.77
#